data_AF-A0A9C8ZMF2-F1
#
_entry.id   AF-A0A9C8ZMF2-F1
#
_cell.length_a   1.000
_cell.length_b   1.000
_cell.length_c   1.000
_cell.angle_alpha   90.00
_cell.angle_beta   90.00
_cell.angle_gamma   90.00
#
_symmetry.space_group_name_H-M   'P 1'
#
loop_
_entity.id
_entity.type
_entity.pdbx_description
1 polymer ?
#
loop_
_entity_poly.entity_id
_entity_poly.type
_entity_poly.pdbx_seq_one_letter_code
_entity_poly.pdbx_strand_id
1 'polypeptide(L)'
;MTVGTVILTVFLGFVFGWTLDKAGLTKYHKIVNVFRFTDLSVLKYMLSAVVVGMIGIWALKGLGLLDLTGTVNTYIAGNFLGGILFGVGMAAAGF
;
A
#
# COMPACT_ATOMS: atom_id res chain seq x y z
N MET A 1 -3.82 -17.39 -17.38
CA MET A 1 -3.89 -15.91 -17.42
C MET A 1 -4.27 -15.50 -18.83
N THR A 2 -5.42 -14.86 -19.02
CA THR A 2 -5.84 -14.35 -20.33
C THR A 2 -5.30 -12.93 -20.51
N VAL A 3 -5.02 -12.53 -21.75
CA VAL A 3 -4.50 -11.19 -22.10
C VAL A 3 -5.40 -10.07 -21.53
N GLY A 4 -6.72 -10.30 -21.49
CA GLY A 4 -7.68 -9.37 -20.89
C GLY A 4 -7.42 -9.06 -19.41
N THR A 5 -7.01 -10.04 -18.60
CA THR A 5 -6.69 -9.82 -17.18
C THR A 5 -5.45 -8.95 -17.00
N VAL A 6 -4.44 -9.10 -17.87
CA VAL A 6 -3.20 -8.32 -17.82
C VAL A 6 -3.47 -6.84 -18.10
N ILE A 7 -4.29 -6.55 -19.10
CA ILE A 7 -4.68 -5.16 -19.43
C ILE A 7 -5.40 -4.53 -18.22
N LEU A 8 -6.28 -5.30 -17.58
CA LEU A 8 -7.06 -4.84 -16.44
C LEU A 8 -6.19 -4.56 -15.21
N THR A 9 -5.19 -5.41 -14.91
CA THR A 9 -4.26 -5.18 -13.79
C THR A 9 -3.32 -4.01 -14.03
N VAL A 10 -2.83 -3.84 -15.27
CA VAL A 10 -2.01 -2.67 -15.65
C VAL A 10 -2.81 -1.38 -15.53
N PHE A 11 -4.05 -1.37 -16.02
CA PHE A 11 -4.94 -0.22 -15.88
C PHE A 11 -5.21 0.12 -14.41
N LEU A 12 -5.49 -0.88 -13.58
CA LEU A 12 -5.70 -0.68 -12.14
C LEU A 12 -4.44 -0.09 -11.47
N GLY A 13 -3.25 -0.60 -11.84
CA GLY A 13 -1.97 -0.09 -11.35
C GLY A 13 -1.73 1.37 -11.76
N PHE A 14 -2.10 1.75 -12.98
CA PHE A 14 -2.03 3.14 -13.44
C PHE A 14 -2.95 4.06 -12.63
N VAL A 15 -4.22 3.67 -12.44
CA VAL A 15 -5.17 4.44 -11.62
C VAL A 15 -4.70 4.59 -10.17
N PHE A 16 -4.12 3.52 -9.61
CA PHE A 16 -3.52 3.55 -8.28
C PHE A 16 -2.35 4.56 -8.21
N GLY A 17 -1.41 4.49 -9.16
CA GLY A 17 -0.29 5.43 -9.23
C GLY A 17 -0.73 6.89 -9.40
N TRP A 18 -1.71 7.14 -10.26
CA TRP A 18 -2.29 8.48 -10.45
C TRP A 18 -2.95 9.02 -9.17
N THR A 19 -3.62 8.16 -8.41
CA THR A 19 -4.24 8.54 -7.12
C THR A 19 -3.18 8.92 -6.08
N LEU A 20 -2.05 8.20 -6.03
CA LEU A 20 -0.93 8.51 -5.14
C LEU A 20 -0.27 9.85 -5.49
N ASP A 21 -0.08 10.12 -6.78
CA ASP A 21 0.47 11.40 -7.23
C ASP A 21 -0.48 12.56 -6.90
N LYS A 22 -1.80 12.36 -7.11
CA LYS A 22 -2.82 13.35 -6.75
C LYS A 22 -2.88 13.64 -5.25
N ALA A 23 -2.63 12.64 -4.40
CA ALA A 23 -2.54 12.81 -2.95
C ALA A 23 -1.28 13.60 -2.52
N GLY A 24 -0.33 13.84 -3.44
CA GLY A 24 0.88 14.60 -3.22
C GLY A 24 1.87 13.89 -2.29
N LEU A 25 1.77 12.57 -2.19
CA LEU A 25 2.66 11.71 -1.40
C LEU A 25 4.01 11.51 -2.08
N THR A 26 4.10 11.87 -3.36
CA THR A 26 5.34 11.89 -4.17
C THR A 26 6.24 13.08 -3.84
N LYS A 27 5.78 14.03 -3.00
CA LYS A 27 6.57 15.21 -2.63
C LYS A 27 7.45 14.93 -1.42
N TYR A 28 8.77 15.02 -1.60
CA TYR A 28 9.79 14.85 -0.56
C TYR A 28 9.48 15.62 0.73
N HIS A 29 9.03 16.87 0.60
CA HIS A 29 8.71 17.72 1.77
C HIS A 29 7.65 17.11 2.68
N LYS A 30 6.63 16.43 2.13
CA LYS A 30 5.61 15.77 2.94
C LYS A 30 6.16 14.57 3.69
N ILE A 31 7.07 13.82 3.07
CA ILE A 31 7.66 12.63 3.69
C ILE A 31 8.59 13.04 4.85
N VAL A 32 9.46 14.02 4.63
CA VAL A 32 10.34 14.54 5.69
C VAL A 32 9.55 15.16 6.85
N ASN A 33 8.44 15.86 6.57
CA ASN A 33 7.64 16.46 7.63
C ASN A 33 6.92 15.44 8.52
N VAL A 34 6.72 14.20 8.06
CA VAL A 34 6.24 13.09 8.89
C VAL A 34 7.29 12.75 9.95
N PHE A 35 8.55 12.59 9.54
CA PHE A 35 9.66 12.32 10.44
C PHE A 35 9.95 13.47 11.40
N ARG A 36 9.68 14.71 10.97
CA ARG A 36 9.76 15.91 11.81
C ARG A 36 8.51 16.13 12.68
N PHE A 37 7.54 15.21 12.64
CA PHE A 37 6.25 15.31 13.34
C PHE A 37 5.48 16.61 13.09
N THR A 38 5.75 17.30 11.98
CA THR A 38 5.16 18.60 11.65
C THR A 38 3.95 18.43 10.72
N ASP A 39 3.99 17.43 9.84
CA ASP A 39 2.88 17.10 8.94
C ASP A 39 2.65 15.58 8.94
N LEU A 40 1.57 15.15 9.58
CA LEU A 40 1.17 13.75 9.65
C LEU A 40 0.18 13.35 8.53
N SER A 41 0.04 14.18 7.49
CA SER A 41 -0.91 13.92 6.40
C SER A 41 -0.63 12.60 5.68
N VAL A 42 0.63 12.23 5.48
CA VAL A 42 1.01 10.93 4.88
C VAL A 42 0.54 9.77 5.75
N LEU A 43 0.83 9.83 7.06
CA LEU A 43 0.42 8.79 8.01
C LEU A 43 -1.10 8.62 8.02
N LYS A 44 -1.85 9.74 8.09
CA LYS A 44 -3.32 9.73 8.05
C LYS A 44 -3.86 9.13 6.76
N TYR A 45 -3.25 9.46 5.62
CA TYR A 45 -3.64 8.91 4.32
C TYR A 45 -3.39 7.40 4.25
N MET A 46 -2.22 6.92 4.69
CA MET A 46 -1.93 5.48 4.65
C MET A 46 -2.89 4.71 5.55
N LEU A 47 -3.15 5.19 6.77
CA LEU A 47 -4.10 4.56 7.69
C LEU A 47 -5.53 4.57 7.14
N SER A 48 -6.00 5.69 6.57
CA SER A 48 -7.34 5.74 5.99
C SER A 48 -7.47 4.83 4.77
N ALA A 49 -6.45 4.75 3.92
CA ALA A 49 -6.42 3.83 2.78
C ALA A 49 -6.53 2.36 3.22
N VAL A 50 -5.82 1.97 4.29
CA VAL A 50 -5.91 0.62 4.85
C VAL A 50 -7.32 0.34 5.40
N VAL A 51 -7.91 1.28 6.13
CA VAL A 51 -9.29 1.14 6.66
C VAL A 51 -10.31 1.01 5.53
N VAL A 52 -10.25 1.88 4.53
CA VAL A 52 -11.14 1.83 3.35
C VAL A 52 -10.95 0.52 2.59
N GLY A 53 -9.70 0.06 2.41
CA GLY A 53 -9.40 -1.23 1.77
C GLY A 53 -9.98 -2.41 2.55
N MET A 54 -9.84 -2.43 3.87
CA MET A 54 -10.44 -3.47 4.73
C MET A 54 -11.96 -3.52 4.57
N ILE A 55 -12.63 -2.36 4.63
CA ILE A 55 -14.09 -2.28 4.47
C ILE A 55 -14.50 -2.79 3.08
N GLY A 56 -13.78 -2.39 2.02
CA GLY A 56 -14.05 -2.84 0.65
C GLY A 56 -13.92 -4.35 0.48
N ILE A 57 -12.85 -4.95 1.01
CA ILE A 57 -12.64 -6.41 0.96
C ILE A 57 -13.76 -7.15 1.69
N TRP A 58 -14.13 -6.69 2.89
CA TRP A 58 -15.21 -7.32 3.67
C TRP A 58 -16.58 -7.16 3.01
N ALA A 59 -16.86 -6.02 2.36
CA ALA A 59 -18.08 -5.82 1.59
C ALA A 59 -18.17 -6.79 0.40
N LEU A 60 -17.08 -6.95 -0.35
CA LEU A 60 -17.01 -7.88 -1.48
C LEU A 60 -17.12 -9.34 -1.04
N LYS A 61 -16.54 -9.68 0.12
CA LYS A 61 -16.74 -10.99 0.75
C LYS A 61 -18.22 -11.22 1.11
N GLY A 62 -18.89 -10.22 1.68
CA GLY A 62 -20.32 -10.29 2.01
C GLY A 62 -21.23 -10.50 0.79
N LEU A 63 -20.80 -10.03 -0.38
CA LEU A 63 -21.48 -10.25 -1.65
C LEU A 63 -21.15 -11.61 -2.32
N GLY A 64 -20.31 -12.44 -1.70
CA GLY A 64 -19.89 -13.74 -2.24
C GLY A 64 -18.95 -13.65 -3.45
N LEU A 65 -18.42 -12.46 -3.75
CA LEU A 65 -17.54 -12.20 -4.89
C LEU A 65 -16.06 -12.50 -4.59
N LEU A 66 -15.71 -12.68 -3.32
CA LEU A 66 -14.35 -12.89 -2.85
C LEU A 66 -14.31 -14.02 -1.84
N ASP A 67 -13.46 -15.01 -2.12
CA ASP A 67 -13.12 -16.06 -1.18
C ASP A 67 -11.77 -15.70 -0.53
N LEU A 68 -11.74 -15.56 0.80
CA LEU A 68 -10.51 -15.24 1.54
C LEU A 68 -9.67 -16.51 1.72
N THR A 69 -9.24 -17.09 0.59
CA THR A 69 -8.37 -18.25 0.60
C THR A 69 -6.92 -17.78 0.69
N GLY A 70 -6.31 -17.92 1.86
CA GLY A 70 -4.87 -17.74 2.04
C GLY A 70 -4.50 -16.53 2.90
N THR A 71 -4.69 -16.65 4.21
CA THR A 71 -3.88 -15.87 5.14
C THR A 71 -2.43 -16.29 4.94
N VAL A 72 -1.57 -15.35 4.56
CA VAL A 72 -0.13 -15.63 4.43
C VAL A 72 0.39 -16.06 5.80
N ASN A 73 1.03 -17.23 5.87
CA ASN A 73 1.62 -17.72 7.12
C ASN A 73 2.67 -16.72 7.61
N THR A 74 2.55 -16.29 8.87
CA THR A 74 3.50 -15.37 9.49
C THR A 74 4.84 -16.05 9.69
N TYR A 75 5.81 -15.74 8.85
CA TYR A 75 7.20 -16.17 9.05
C TYR A 75 7.97 -15.09 9.82
N ILE A 76 8.00 -15.22 11.15
CA ILE A 76 8.51 -14.19 12.07
C ILE A 76 9.95 -13.77 11.71
N ALA A 77 10.85 -14.74 11.50
CA ALA A 77 12.24 -14.47 11.20
C ALA A 77 12.43 -13.74 9.85
N GLY A 78 11.75 -14.19 8.79
CA GLY A 78 11.86 -13.57 7.47
C GLY A 78 11.13 -12.22 7.37
N ASN A 79 9.99 -12.05 8.05
CA ASN A 79 9.30 -10.77 8.11
C ASN A 79 10.14 -9.73 8.86
N PHE A 80 10.81 -10.14 9.94
CA PHE A 80 11.70 -9.25 10.70
C PHE A 80 12.94 -8.86 9.88
N LEU A 81 13.66 -9.83 9.33
CA LEU A 81 14.86 -9.58 8.53
C LEU A 81 14.54 -8.81 7.24
N GLY A 82 13.46 -9.20 6.55
CA GLY A 82 12.99 -8.53 5.34
C GLY A 82 12.54 -7.10 5.60
N GLY A 83 11.84 -6.86 6.73
CA GLY A 83 11.42 -5.52 7.14
C GLY A 83 12.61 -4.59 7.42
N ILE A 84 13.64 -5.08 8.10
CA ILE A 84 14.88 -4.31 8.34
C ILE A 84 15.59 -4.02 7.03
N LEU A 85 15.80 -5.04 6.18
CA LEU A 85 16.48 -4.87 4.89
C LEU A 85 15.76 -3.87 3.99
N PHE A 86 14.43 -3.99 3.90
CA PHE A 86 13.59 -3.07 3.13
C PHE A 86 13.65 -1.65 3.70
N GLY A 87 13.55 -1.48 5.02
CA GLY A 87 13.61 -0.17 5.67
C GLY A 87 14.96 0.54 5.43
N VAL A 88 16.07 -0.19 5.59
CA VAL A 88 17.42 0.36 5.32
C VAL A 88 17.56 0.72 3.84
N GLY A 89 17.08 -0.13 2.94
CA GLY A 89 17.09 0.14 1.49
C GLY A 89 16.31 1.40 1.11
N MET A 90 15.11 1.57 1.69
CA MET A 90 14.27 2.75 1.47
C MET A 90 14.96 4.04 1.96
N ALA A 91 15.51 4.02 3.18
CA ALA A 91 16.22 5.16 3.75
C ALA A 91 17.46 5.53 2.92
N ALA A 92 18.21 4.55 2.43
CA ALA A 92 19.38 4.77 1.57
C ALA A 92 19.01 5.32 0.19
N ALA A 93 17.86 4.93 -0.35
CA ALA A 93 17.35 5.41 -1.64
C ALA A 93 16.71 6.81 -1.57
N GLY A 94 16.64 7.43 -0.39
CA GLY A 94 16.14 8.79 -0.20
C GLY A 94 14.61 8.90 -0.17
N PHE A 95 13.93 7.81 0.17
CA PHE A 95 12.50 7.76 0.45
C PHE A 95 12.18 7.99 1.93
#